data_AF-A0A7V5C7S5-F1
#
_entry.id   AF-A0A7V5C7S5-F1
#
_cell.length_a   1.000
_cell.length_b   1.000
_cell.length_c   1.000
_cell.angle_alpha   90.00
_cell.angle_beta   90.00
_cell.angle_gamma   90.00
#
_symmetry.space_group_name_H-M   'P 1'
#
loop_
_entity.id
_entity.type
_entity.pdbx_description
1 polymer ?
#
loop_
_entity_poly.entity_id
_entity_poly.type
_entity_poly.pdbx_seq_one_letter_code
_entity_poly.pdbx_strand_id
1 'polypeptide(L)'
;MFSKFKRKFKSLRFRKESFTHTGKWTLYFFIIGIIAGMGSVVFHYLCQLGVHYFMDMMAGYRPPPPAGEHHLFPPTDVRFSQWVLLFLPALGGILSGWIVYTFAPEAEGHGTDAAIDAYHRKGGFIRGAVPIVKTIASAITLTTGGSGGREGPIAQIGAGFGSFMA
;
A
#
# COMPACT_ATOMS: atom_id res chain seq x y z
N MET A 1 -17.20 57.14 -0.54
CA MET A 1 -15.97 56.83 0.23
C MET A 1 -16.10 55.61 1.17
N PHE A 2 -17.28 55.36 1.77
CA PHE A 2 -17.51 54.27 2.75
C PHE A 2 -17.50 52.81 2.20
N SER A 3 -17.72 52.58 0.90
CA SER A 3 -17.79 51.20 0.35
C SER A 3 -16.44 50.49 0.22
N LYS A 4 -15.34 51.25 0.00
CA LYS A 4 -13.97 50.69 -0.10
C LYS A 4 -13.50 50.12 1.24
N PHE A 5 -13.94 50.68 2.37
CA PHE A 5 -13.51 50.26 3.70
C PHE A 5 -14.14 48.91 4.14
N LYS A 6 -15.44 48.71 3.89
CA LYS A 6 -16.12 47.42 4.11
C LYS A 6 -15.52 46.27 3.28
N ARG A 7 -15.08 46.57 2.05
CA ARG A 7 -14.45 45.56 1.15
C ARG A 7 -13.10 45.09 1.68
N LYS A 8 -12.30 46.00 2.26
CA LYS A 8 -11.00 45.71 2.87
C LYS A 8 -11.13 44.88 4.16
N PHE A 9 -12.18 45.12 4.95
CA PHE A 9 -12.47 44.32 6.15
C PHE A 9 -12.97 42.91 5.82
N LYS A 10 -13.79 42.77 4.77
CA LYS A 10 -14.24 41.45 4.28
C LYS A 10 -13.07 40.61 3.73
N SER A 11 -12.11 41.23 3.02
CA SER A 11 -10.92 40.53 2.52
C SER A 11 -9.94 40.13 3.64
N LEU A 12 -9.85 40.90 4.72
CA LEU A 12 -9.02 40.54 5.88
C LEU A 12 -9.61 39.37 6.69
N ARG A 13 -10.94 39.28 6.78
CA ARG A 13 -11.63 38.15 7.44
C ARG A 13 -11.54 36.86 6.62
N PHE A 14 -11.67 36.93 5.29
CA PHE A 14 -11.41 35.78 4.39
C PHE A 14 -9.98 35.25 4.48
N ARG A 15 -8.98 36.13 4.70
CA ARG A 15 -7.57 35.74 4.83
C ARG A 15 -7.23 35.09 6.18
N LYS A 16 -7.99 35.38 7.24
CA LYS A 16 -7.78 34.77 8.57
C LYS A 16 -8.40 33.35 8.64
N GLU A 17 -9.55 33.14 8.01
CA GLU A 17 -10.20 31.83 7.90
C GLU A 17 -9.38 30.82 7.07
N SER A 18 -8.73 31.28 6.00
CA SER A 18 -7.95 30.41 5.11
C SER A 18 -6.69 29.83 5.77
N PHE A 19 -6.02 30.58 6.65
CA PHE A 19 -4.77 30.14 7.28
C PHE A 19 -4.98 28.99 8.27
N THR A 20 -6.07 29.01 9.05
CA THR A 20 -6.41 27.90 9.96
C THR A 20 -6.83 26.64 9.20
N HIS A 21 -7.45 26.78 8.03
CA HIS A 21 -7.83 25.65 7.19
C HIS A 21 -6.61 25.04 6.49
N THR A 22 -5.70 25.86 5.95
CA THR A 22 -4.47 25.39 5.33
C THR A 22 -3.58 24.62 6.32
N GLY A 23 -3.43 25.12 7.55
CA GLY A 23 -2.62 24.42 8.57
C GLY A 23 -3.14 23.03 8.93
N LYS A 24 -4.46 22.85 9.04
CA LYS A 24 -5.09 21.54 9.29
C LYS A 24 -4.84 20.55 8.16
N TRP A 25 -4.96 21.00 6.91
CA TRP A 25 -4.73 20.14 5.74
C TRP A 25 -3.27 19.74 5.60
N THR A 26 -2.33 20.66 5.85
CA THR A 26 -0.90 20.34 5.89
C THR A 26 -0.58 19.29 6.95
N LEU A 27 -1.18 19.39 8.15
CA LEU A 27 -1.02 18.39 9.20
C LEU A 27 -1.54 17.01 8.76
N TYR A 28 -2.72 16.95 8.12
CA TYR A 28 -3.26 15.70 7.61
C TYR A 28 -2.36 15.07 6.54
N PHE A 29 -1.86 15.84 5.58
CA PHE A 29 -0.92 15.31 4.58
C PHE A 29 0.37 14.78 5.21
N PHE A 30 0.88 15.46 6.23
CA PHE A 30 2.06 15.01 6.96
C PHE A 30 1.81 13.67 7.67
N ILE A 31 0.68 13.54 8.37
CA ILE A 31 0.29 12.29 9.05
C ILE A 31 0.09 11.16 8.04
N ILE A 32 -0.63 11.41 6.94
CA ILE A 32 -0.85 10.42 5.87
C ILE A 32 0.49 9.96 5.29
N GLY A 33 1.43 10.88 5.05
CA GLY A 33 2.77 10.56 4.57
C GLY A 33 3.55 9.66 5.52
N ILE A 34 3.52 9.94 6.83
CA ILE A 34 4.17 9.10 7.85
C ILE A 34 3.54 7.70 7.86
N ILE A 35 2.20 7.61 7.89
CA ILE A 35 1.50 6.33 7.94
C ILE A 35 1.75 5.51 6.68
N ALA A 36 1.68 6.12 5.50
CA ALA A 36 1.97 5.44 4.24
C ALA A 36 3.43 4.96 4.17
N GLY A 37 4.37 5.78 4.65
CA GLY A 37 5.79 5.40 4.74
C GLY A 37 6.01 4.22 5.69
N MET A 38 5.45 4.25 6.89
CA MET A 38 5.52 3.13 7.84
C MET A 38 4.85 1.87 7.28
N GLY A 39 3.70 2.01 6.63
CA GLY A 39 3.00 0.89 5.99
C GLY A 39 3.82 0.26 4.86
N SER A 40 4.53 1.08 4.06
CA SER A 40 5.46 0.59 3.04
C SER A 40 6.62 -0.20 3.66
N VAL A 41 7.19 0.30 4.77
CA VAL A 41 8.25 -0.41 5.51
C VAL A 41 7.73 -1.75 6.05
N VAL A 42 6.55 -1.78 6.66
CA VAL A 42 5.93 -3.03 7.14
C VAL A 42 5.69 -4.01 5.98
N PHE A 43 5.19 -3.53 4.84
CA PHE A 43 4.99 -4.37 3.66
C PHE A 43 6.32 -4.91 3.11
N HIS A 44 7.38 -4.10 3.13
CA HIS A 44 8.71 -4.52 2.73
C HIS A 44 9.25 -5.66 3.63
N TYR A 45 9.12 -5.51 4.95
CA TYR A 45 9.48 -6.57 5.90
C TYR A 45 8.65 -7.83 5.70
N LEU A 46 7.35 -7.70 5.44
CA LEU A 46 6.47 -8.83 5.15
C LEU A 46 6.91 -9.58 3.87
N CYS A 47 7.33 -8.84 2.85
CA CYS A 47 7.88 -9.42 1.63
C CYS A 47 9.18 -10.17 1.90
N GLN A 48 10.12 -9.60 2.65
CA GLN A 48 11.38 -10.26 2.97
C GLN A 48 11.17 -11.54 3.79
N LEU A 49 10.26 -11.49 4.76
CA LEU A 49 9.87 -12.65 5.56
C LEU A 49 9.24 -13.74 4.67
N GLY A 50 8.32 -13.37 3.78
CA GLY A 50 7.71 -14.31 2.86
C GLY A 50 8.73 -14.92 1.88
N VAL A 51 9.67 -14.15 1.32
CA VAL A 51 10.72 -14.71 0.44
C VAL A 51 11.57 -15.72 1.22
N HIS A 52 11.93 -15.43 2.47
CA HIS A 52 12.67 -16.39 3.28
C HIS A 52 11.87 -17.68 3.51
N TYR A 53 10.59 -17.59 3.90
CA TYR A 53 9.78 -18.79 4.14
C TYR A 53 9.43 -19.56 2.86
N PHE A 54 8.95 -18.89 1.82
CA PHE A 54 8.46 -19.54 0.61
C PHE A 54 9.59 -19.90 -0.37
N MET A 55 10.52 -18.98 -0.64
CA MET A 55 11.57 -19.20 -1.65
C MET A 55 12.80 -19.90 -1.06
N ASP A 56 13.31 -19.43 0.09
CA ASP A 56 14.52 -20.01 0.67
C ASP A 56 14.20 -21.34 1.40
N MET A 57 13.28 -21.35 2.37
CA MET A 57 12.99 -22.57 3.14
C MET A 57 12.29 -23.68 2.33
N MET A 58 11.31 -23.35 1.47
CA MET A 58 10.58 -24.39 0.72
C MET A 58 11.25 -24.76 -0.61
N ALA A 59 11.71 -23.78 -1.39
CA ALA A 59 12.27 -24.02 -2.72
C ALA A 59 13.80 -24.08 -2.76
N GLY A 60 14.50 -23.65 -1.70
CA GLY A 60 15.96 -23.48 -1.72
C GLY A 60 16.43 -22.47 -2.77
N TYR A 61 15.55 -21.56 -3.19
CA TYR A 61 15.82 -20.54 -4.19
C TYR A 61 16.07 -19.19 -3.53
N ARG A 62 17.18 -18.54 -3.89
CA ARG A 62 17.62 -17.28 -3.28
C ARG A 62 17.67 -16.21 -4.37
N PRO A 63 16.59 -15.46 -4.59
CA PRO A 63 16.60 -14.38 -5.55
C PRO A 63 17.65 -13.34 -5.13
N PRO A 64 18.46 -12.81 -6.07
CA PRO A 64 19.39 -11.73 -5.74
C PRO A 64 18.60 -10.52 -5.26
N PRO A 65 19.02 -9.87 -4.17
CA PRO A 65 18.30 -8.74 -3.63
C PRO A 65 18.42 -7.55 -4.59
N PRO A 66 17.43 -6.64 -4.62
CA PRO A 66 17.57 -5.37 -5.29
C PRO A 66 18.84 -4.64 -4.83
N ALA A 67 19.48 -3.90 -5.75
CA ALA A 67 20.73 -3.22 -5.45
C ALA A 67 20.61 -2.30 -4.23
N GLY A 68 21.45 -2.52 -3.21
CA GLY A 68 21.47 -1.76 -1.96
C GLY A 68 20.64 -2.34 -0.81
N GLU A 69 19.87 -3.43 -1.02
CA GLU A 69 19.14 -4.12 0.05
C GLU A 69 19.98 -5.28 0.64
N HIS A 70 20.05 -5.38 1.97
CA HIS A 70 20.65 -6.53 2.66
C HIS A 70 19.56 -7.52 3.08
N HIS A 71 19.86 -8.82 2.99
CA HIS A 71 18.98 -9.85 3.53
C HIS A 71 18.97 -9.74 5.07
N LEU A 72 17.77 -9.65 5.64
CA LEU A 72 17.60 -9.66 7.10
C LEU A 72 17.93 -11.02 7.72
N PHE A 73 17.79 -12.09 6.94
CA PHE A 73 17.96 -13.46 7.41
C PHE A 73 19.16 -14.12 6.72
N PRO A 74 19.95 -14.93 7.44
CA PRO A 74 21.02 -15.70 6.85
C PRO A 74 20.44 -16.74 5.86
N PRO A 75 21.14 -17.04 4.77
CA PRO A 75 20.74 -18.08 3.82
C PRO A 75 20.61 -19.45 4.51
N THR A 76 19.53 -20.18 4.22
CA THR A 76 19.32 -21.53 4.76
C THR A 76 20.05 -22.57 3.91
N ASP A 77 20.60 -23.66 4.46
CA ASP A 77 21.30 -24.73 3.70
C ASP A 77 20.39 -25.67 2.89
N VAL A 78 19.17 -25.23 2.52
CA VAL A 78 18.23 -26.04 1.74
C VAL A 78 18.73 -26.21 0.30
N ARG A 79 18.66 -27.44 -0.22
CA ARG A 79 18.99 -27.72 -1.62
C ARG A 79 17.90 -27.17 -2.53
N PHE A 80 18.32 -26.46 -3.57
CA PHE A 80 17.44 -25.93 -4.59
C PHE A 80 16.56 -27.02 -5.24
N SER A 81 15.25 -26.78 -5.25
CA SER A 81 14.24 -27.67 -5.82
C SER A 81 13.40 -26.95 -6.88
N GLN A 82 13.62 -27.30 -8.14
CA GLN A 82 12.93 -26.72 -9.30
C GLN A 82 11.43 -27.00 -9.31
N TRP A 83 11.02 -28.18 -8.81
CA TRP A 83 9.62 -28.58 -8.75
C TRP A 83 8.82 -27.71 -7.79
N VAL A 84 9.38 -27.42 -6.61
CA VAL A 84 8.73 -26.51 -5.65
C VAL A 84 8.62 -25.13 -6.26
N LEU A 85 9.70 -24.61 -6.86
CA LEU A 85 9.68 -23.30 -7.51
C LEU A 85 8.62 -23.21 -8.63
N LEU A 86 8.36 -24.29 -9.35
CA LEU A 86 7.33 -24.33 -10.41
C LEU A 86 5.90 -24.26 -9.86
N PHE A 87 5.61 -24.98 -8.78
CA PHE A 87 4.24 -25.06 -8.24
C PHE A 87 3.92 -23.97 -7.20
N LEU A 88 4.94 -23.35 -6.60
CA LEU A 88 4.79 -22.36 -5.55
C LEU A 88 4.00 -21.11 -6.00
N PRO A 89 4.22 -20.51 -7.18
CA PRO A 89 3.40 -19.39 -7.66
C PRO A 89 1.93 -19.77 -7.85
N ALA A 90 1.64 -21.00 -8.28
CA ALA A 90 0.27 -21.48 -8.47
C ALA A 90 -0.46 -21.58 -7.12
N LEU A 91 0.19 -22.14 -6.09
CA LEU A 91 -0.35 -22.18 -4.74
C LEU A 91 -0.53 -20.78 -4.15
N GLY A 92 0.44 -19.89 -4.37
CA GLY A 92 0.37 -18.50 -3.96
C GLY A 92 -0.81 -17.76 -4.59
N GLY A 93 -1.04 -17.96 -5.89
CA GLY A 93 -2.17 -17.38 -6.62
C GLY A 93 -3.53 -17.90 -6.16
N ILE A 94 -3.64 -19.21 -5.85
CA ILE A 94 -4.86 -19.79 -5.28
C ILE A 94 -5.15 -19.19 -3.91
N LEU A 95 -4.13 -19.12 -3.04
CA LEU A 95 -4.29 -18.59 -1.69
C LEU A 95 -4.62 -17.09 -1.69
N SER A 96 -3.91 -16.30 -2.50
CA SER A 96 -4.14 -14.86 -2.61
C SER A 96 -5.51 -14.56 -3.23
N GLY A 97 -5.90 -15.30 -4.27
CA GLY A 97 -7.23 -15.23 -4.86
C GLY A 97 -8.32 -15.54 -3.84
N TRP A 98 -8.19 -16.65 -3.11
CA TRP A 98 -9.15 -17.03 -2.07
C TRP A 98 -9.30 -15.95 -0.99
N ILE A 99 -8.20 -15.35 -0.53
CA ILE A 99 -8.22 -14.25 0.44
C ILE A 99 -8.97 -13.03 -0.12
N VAL A 100 -8.65 -12.61 -1.36
CA VAL A 100 -9.29 -11.45 -1.98
C VAL A 100 -10.79 -11.70 -2.17
N TYR A 101 -11.17 -12.82 -2.79
CA TYR A 101 -12.58 -13.12 -3.06
C TYR A 101 -13.41 -13.36 -1.80
N THR A 102 -12.80 -13.80 -0.70
CA THR A 102 -13.52 -14.04 0.56
C THR A 102 -13.68 -12.77 1.40
N PHE A 103 -12.64 -11.96 1.54
CA PHE A 103 -12.62 -10.85 2.50
C PHE A 103 -12.82 -9.47 1.89
N ALA A 104 -12.31 -9.24 0.67
CA ALA A 104 -12.45 -7.95 0.00
C ALA A 104 -12.37 -8.11 -1.54
N PRO A 105 -13.48 -8.48 -2.20
CA PRO A 105 -13.52 -8.59 -3.67
C PRO A 105 -13.11 -7.29 -4.37
N GLU A 106 -13.42 -6.14 -3.76
CA GLU A 106 -13.00 -4.81 -4.21
C GLU A 106 -11.47 -4.60 -4.21
N ALA A 107 -10.69 -5.49 -3.60
CA ALA A 107 -9.23 -5.45 -3.61
C ALA A 107 -8.62 -6.09 -4.87
N GLU A 108 -9.41 -6.50 -5.86
CA GLU A 108 -8.93 -7.05 -7.13
C GLU A 108 -8.07 -6.05 -7.94
N GLY A 109 -7.29 -6.56 -8.91
CA GLY A 109 -6.54 -5.74 -9.87
C GLY A 109 -5.22 -5.19 -9.32
N HIS A 110 -4.74 -4.06 -9.85
CA HIS A 110 -3.48 -3.45 -9.41
C HIS A 110 -3.61 -2.61 -8.14
N GLY A 111 -4.82 -2.25 -7.71
CA GLY A 111 -5.08 -1.38 -6.56
C GLY A 111 -4.97 0.12 -6.86
N THR A 112 -4.11 0.53 -7.81
CA THR A 112 -4.03 1.92 -8.30
C THR A 112 -5.33 2.37 -8.94
N ASP A 113 -5.93 1.52 -9.77
CA ASP A 113 -7.19 1.81 -10.46
C ASP A 113 -8.34 1.99 -9.47
N ALA A 114 -8.34 1.20 -8.38
CA ALA A 114 -9.32 1.33 -7.31
C ALA A 114 -9.19 2.67 -6.56
N ALA A 115 -7.96 3.17 -6.35
CA ALA A 115 -7.75 4.49 -5.76
C ALA A 115 -8.22 5.61 -6.69
N ILE A 116 -7.94 5.50 -7.99
CA ILE A 116 -8.41 6.45 -9.01
C ILE A 116 -9.94 6.45 -9.08
N ASP A 117 -10.57 5.26 -9.13
CA ASP A 117 -12.02 5.12 -9.16
C ASP A 117 -12.67 5.65 -7.87
N ALA A 118 -12.06 5.40 -6.71
CA ALA A 118 -12.54 5.93 -5.44
C ALA A 118 -12.60 7.46 -5.45
N TYR A 119 -11.53 8.11 -5.92
CA TYR A 119 -11.48 9.56 -6.03
C TYR A 119 -12.53 10.13 -7.01
N HIS A 120 -12.66 9.53 -8.20
CA HIS A 120 -13.54 10.09 -9.25
C HIS A 120 -15.02 9.72 -9.10
N ARG A 121 -15.34 8.55 -8.55
CA ARG A 121 -16.71 7.99 -8.59
C ARG A 121 -17.29 7.69 -7.22
N LYS A 122 -16.47 7.52 -6.18
CA LYS A 122 -16.93 7.13 -4.83
C LYS A 122 -16.69 8.20 -3.77
N GLY A 123 -16.42 9.44 -4.18
CA GLY A 123 -16.20 10.56 -3.27
C GLY A 123 -14.98 10.38 -2.36
N GLY A 124 -13.99 9.59 -2.79
CA GLY A 124 -12.80 9.27 -2.01
C GLY A 124 -12.98 8.15 -0.99
N PHE A 125 -14.13 7.46 -0.95
CA PHE A 125 -14.38 6.37 -0.01
C PHE A 125 -13.66 5.07 -0.40
N ILE A 126 -12.87 4.52 0.54
CA ILE A 126 -12.20 3.23 0.43
C ILE A 126 -12.51 2.44 1.71
N ARG A 127 -13.00 1.20 1.54
CA ARG A 127 -13.30 0.34 2.69
C ARG A 127 -12.00 -0.05 3.40
N GLY A 128 -11.91 0.16 4.72
CA GLY A 128 -10.69 -0.08 5.49
C GLY A 128 -10.12 -1.51 5.43
N ALA A 129 -10.96 -2.51 5.13
CA ALA A 129 -10.50 -3.88 4.89
C ALA A 129 -9.70 -4.05 3.59
N VAL A 130 -9.97 -3.24 2.56
CA VAL A 130 -9.37 -3.38 1.22
C VAL A 130 -7.84 -3.22 1.25
N PRO A 131 -7.26 -2.15 1.83
CA PRO A 131 -5.80 -2.00 1.92
C PRO A 131 -5.13 -3.16 2.66
N ILE A 132 -5.75 -3.66 3.74
CA ILE A 132 -5.19 -4.75 4.55
C ILE A 132 -5.17 -6.06 3.76
N VAL A 133 -6.32 -6.43 3.20
CA VAL A 133 -6.47 -7.66 2.40
C VAL A 133 -5.55 -7.61 1.18
N LYS A 134 -5.45 -6.46 0.51
CA LYS A 134 -4.54 -6.27 -0.62
C LYS A 134 -3.08 -6.49 -0.23
N THR A 135 -2.67 -5.87 0.87
CA THR A 135 -1.29 -5.95 1.36
C THR A 135 -0.90 -7.41 1.61
N ILE A 136 -1.78 -8.18 2.27
CA ILE A 136 -1.54 -9.59 2.55
C ILE A 136 -1.53 -10.42 1.26
N ALA A 137 -2.53 -10.26 0.40
CA ALA A 137 -2.64 -11.01 -0.85
C ALA A 137 -1.47 -10.73 -1.81
N SER A 138 -1.05 -9.46 -1.92
CA SER A 138 0.11 -9.06 -2.71
C SER A 138 1.41 -9.58 -2.11
N ALA A 139 1.59 -9.56 -0.78
CA ALA A 139 2.76 -10.16 -0.15
C ALA A 139 2.86 -11.65 -0.47
N ILE A 140 1.77 -12.40 -0.32
CA ILE A 140 1.74 -13.84 -0.67
C ILE A 140 2.10 -14.04 -2.14
N THR A 141 1.46 -13.29 -3.05
CA THR A 141 1.69 -13.43 -4.50
C THR A 141 3.15 -13.15 -4.86
N LEU A 142 3.72 -12.05 -4.38
CA LEU A 142 5.10 -11.66 -4.69
C LEU A 142 6.11 -12.65 -4.12
N THR A 143 5.89 -13.09 -2.89
CA THR A 143 6.86 -13.93 -2.16
C THR A 143 6.82 -15.39 -2.56
N THR A 144 5.72 -15.85 -3.17
CA THR A 144 5.59 -17.17 -3.81
C THR A 144 6.07 -17.17 -5.25
N GLY A 145 6.57 -16.05 -5.78
CA GLY A 145 7.16 -15.96 -7.11
C GLY A 145 6.18 -15.55 -8.21
N GLY A 146 5.01 -15.05 -7.82
CA GLY A 146 4.07 -14.43 -8.74
C GLY A 146 4.61 -13.12 -9.32
N SER A 147 4.22 -12.83 -10.57
CA SER A 147 4.57 -11.58 -11.24
C SER A 147 3.79 -10.41 -10.64
N GLY A 148 4.48 -9.33 -10.30
CA GLY A 148 3.86 -8.12 -9.77
C GLY A 148 4.88 -7.13 -9.20
N GLY A 149 4.37 -5.98 -8.78
CA GLY A 149 5.16 -4.93 -8.14
C GLY A 149 4.60 -4.55 -6.76
N ARG A 150 5.42 -3.82 -6.00
CA ARG A 150 5.05 -3.28 -4.68
C ARG A 150 4.19 -1.99 -4.76
N GLU A 151 4.13 -1.37 -5.94
CA GLU A 151 3.45 -0.09 -6.17
C GLU A 151 1.97 -0.12 -5.80
N GLY A 152 1.25 -1.15 -6.25
CA GLY A 152 -0.17 -1.34 -6.00
C GLY A 152 -0.55 -1.36 -4.52
N PRO A 153 -0.02 -2.29 -3.71
CA PRO A 153 -0.33 -2.36 -2.28
C PRO A 153 0.14 -1.11 -1.52
N ILE A 154 1.31 -0.54 -1.83
CA ILE A 154 1.77 0.70 -1.16
C ILE A 154 0.84 1.88 -1.47
N ALA A 155 0.42 2.04 -2.73
CA ALA A 155 -0.53 3.07 -3.11
C ALA A 155 -1.88 2.89 -2.39
N GLN A 156 -2.36 1.65 -2.26
CA GLN A 156 -3.64 1.37 -1.58
C GLN A 156 -3.58 1.58 -0.07
N ILE A 157 -2.45 1.31 0.58
CA ILE A 157 -2.21 1.67 1.97
C ILE A 157 -2.39 3.18 2.14
N GLY A 158 -1.66 3.98 1.35
CA GLY A 158 -1.75 5.44 1.41
C GLY A 158 -3.16 5.97 1.12
N ALA A 159 -3.80 5.45 0.07
CA ALA A 159 -5.16 5.85 -0.32
C ALA A 159 -6.20 5.46 0.76
N GLY A 160 -6.09 4.27 1.35
CA GLY A 160 -7.01 3.81 2.38
C GLY A 160 -6.93 4.64 3.66
N PHE A 161 -5.72 4.99 4.11
CA PHE A 161 -5.53 5.89 5.26
C PHE A 161 -5.98 7.32 4.94
N GLY A 162 -5.69 7.83 3.73
CA GLY A 162 -6.18 9.13 3.29
C GLY A 162 -7.71 9.21 3.28
N SER A 163 -8.37 8.15 2.82
CA SER A 163 -9.83 8.00 2.84
C SER A 163 -10.41 7.99 4.26
N PHE A 164 -9.72 7.34 5.20
CA PHE A 164 -10.15 7.28 6.60
C PHE A 164 -10.04 8.62 7.34
N MET A 165 -9.10 9.48 6.93
CA MET A 165 -8.85 10.77 7.58
C MET A 165 -9.61 11.96 6.96
N ALA A 166 -10.18 11.77 5.77
CA ALA A 166 -10.97 12.77 5.05
C ALA A 166 -12.36 12.96 5.69
#